data_AF-A0A972LHE9-F1
#
_entry.id   AF-A0A972LHE9-F1
#
_cell.length_a   1.000
_cell.length_b   1.000
_cell.length_c   1.000
_cell.angle_alpha   90.00
_cell.angle_beta   90.00
_cell.angle_gamma   90.00
#
_symmetry.space_group_name_H-M   'P 1'
#
loop_
_entity.id
_entity.type
_entity.pdbx_description
1 polymer ?
#
loop_
_entity_poly.entity_id
_entity_poly.type
_entity_poly.pdbx_seq_one_letter_code
_entity_poly.pdbx_strand_id
1 'polypeptide(L)'
;MDLGAISEWLHDSRGEHAPSPFEDDLMVGFRLAINDMASSEVLVGLIQDLDQTSKMISIEASRRLSDHWKIEIEGFAFIQQSKRDFLYALRDDDFLQMTLFYYF
;
A
#
# COMPACT_ATOMS: atom_id res chain seq x y z
N MET A 1 15.62 -14.65 6.25
CA MET A 1 14.55 -13.69 6.53
C MET A 1 15.18 -12.32 6.61
N ASP A 2 14.67 -11.40 5.82
CA ASP A 2 15.11 -10.01 5.77
C ASP A 2 13.92 -9.10 6.03
N LEU A 3 14.12 -8.08 6.85
CA LEU A 3 13.13 -7.04 7.13
C LEU A 3 13.67 -5.71 6.59
N GLY A 4 12.90 -5.08 5.69
CA GLY A 4 13.13 -3.75 5.18
C GLY A 4 12.11 -2.76 5.70
N ALA A 5 12.51 -1.50 5.82
CA ALA A 5 11.62 -0.39 6.11
C ALA A 5 11.79 0.68 5.02
N ILE A 6 10.70 1.33 4.66
CA ILE A 6 10.65 2.42 3.67
C ILE A 6 9.90 3.58 4.29
N SER A 7 10.33 4.80 3.99
CA SER A 7 9.58 6.00 4.31
C SER A 7 9.79 7.04 3.23
N GLU A 8 8.72 7.76 2.90
CA GLU A 8 8.71 8.86 1.94
C GLU A 8 7.80 9.98 2.48
N TRP A 9 8.26 11.23 2.36
CA TRP A 9 7.45 12.40 2.65
C TRP A 9 6.99 13.00 1.33
N LEU A 10 5.68 13.06 1.15
CA LEU A 10 5.01 13.52 -0.06
C LEU A 10 4.54 14.95 0.19
N HIS A 11 5.21 15.92 -0.43
CA HIS A 11 4.93 17.34 -0.21
C HIS A 11 4.62 18.10 -1.50
N ASP A 12 3.55 18.89 -1.48
CA ASP A 12 3.21 19.85 -2.52
C ASP A 12 3.06 21.25 -1.93
N SER A 13 3.87 22.20 -2.40
CA SER A 13 3.86 23.58 -1.90
C SER A 13 2.57 24.36 -2.20
N ARG A 14 1.66 23.80 -3.02
CA ARG A 14 0.34 24.37 -3.29
C ARG A 14 -0.69 24.05 -2.19
N GLY A 15 -0.38 23.12 -1.28
CA GLY A 15 -1.28 22.67 -0.20
C GLY A 15 -2.65 22.24 -0.71
N GLU A 16 -3.72 22.75 -0.11
CA GLU A 16 -5.14 22.54 -0.48
C GLU A 16 -5.49 22.82 -1.95
N HIS A 17 -4.64 23.55 -2.70
CA HIS A 17 -4.83 23.80 -4.13
C HIS A 17 -4.07 22.81 -5.03
N ALA A 18 -3.39 21.82 -4.44
CA ALA A 18 -2.69 20.79 -5.18
C ALA A 18 -3.69 19.93 -5.98
N PRO A 19 -3.43 19.63 -7.26
CA PRO A 19 -4.26 18.72 -8.05
C PRO A 19 -3.92 17.24 -7.75
N SER A 20 -3.55 16.96 -6.49
CA SER A 20 -3.02 15.69 -6.01
C SER A 20 -3.65 15.41 -4.64
N PRO A 21 -3.94 14.15 -4.31
CA PRO A 21 -4.33 13.78 -2.96
C PRO A 21 -3.17 13.80 -1.95
N PHE A 22 -1.94 13.94 -2.42
CA PHE A 22 -0.74 13.95 -1.58
C PHE A 22 -0.13 15.35 -1.57
N GLU A 23 -0.16 16.02 -0.42
CA GLU A 23 0.26 17.42 -0.25
C GLU A 23 1.13 17.65 1.00
N ASP A 24 0.84 16.95 2.10
CA ASP A 24 1.68 16.86 3.28
C ASP A 24 1.47 15.50 3.95
N ASP A 25 1.88 14.45 3.25
CA ASP A 25 1.65 13.07 3.66
C ASP A 25 2.95 12.36 3.99
N LEU A 26 2.91 11.50 5.01
CA LEU A 26 3.99 10.58 5.31
C LEU A 26 3.59 9.17 4.89
N MET A 27 4.36 8.60 3.97
CA MET A 27 4.34 7.19 3.64
C MET A 27 5.38 6.46 4.48
N VAL A 28 4.96 5.35 5.09
CA VAL A 28 5.84 4.38 5.74
C VAL A 28 5.44 2.97 5.34
N GLY A 29 6.40 2.07 5.27
CA GLY A 29 6.12 0.68 4.94
C GLY A 29 7.17 -0.28 5.47
N PHE A 30 6.77 -1.53 5.64
CA PHE A 30 7.63 -2.62 6.04
C PHE A 30 7.53 -3.78 5.06
N ARG A 31 8.69 -4.27 4.63
CA ARG A 31 8.82 -5.42 3.73
C ARG A 31 9.45 -6.57 4.49
N LEU A 32 8.77 -7.71 4.56
CA LEU A 32 9.30 -8.95 5.11
C LEU A 32 9.53 -9.95 3.97
N ALA A 33 10.79 -10.28 3.70
CA ALA A 33 11.17 -11.38 2.83
C ALA A 33 11.52 -12.60 3.69
N ILE A 34 10.81 -13.70 3.52
CA ILE A 34 11.06 -14.91 4.34
C ILE A 34 12.39 -15.58 3.94
N ASN A 35 12.80 -15.43 2.69
CA ASN A 35 13.93 -16.10 2.07
C ASN A 35 13.80 -17.64 2.09
N ASP A 36 12.57 -18.16 1.99
CA ASP A 36 12.33 -19.58 1.75
C ASP A 36 12.46 -19.92 0.25
N MET A 37 12.49 -21.22 -0.08
CA MET A 37 12.56 -21.67 -1.48
C MET A 37 11.37 -21.19 -2.33
N ALA A 38 10.25 -20.86 -1.69
CA ALA A 38 9.07 -20.32 -2.35
C ALA A 38 9.12 -18.79 -2.57
N SER A 39 10.21 -18.13 -2.15
CA SER A 39 10.39 -16.67 -2.21
C SER A 39 9.20 -15.91 -1.63
N SER A 40 8.72 -16.34 -0.46
CA SER A 40 7.57 -15.74 0.20
C SER A 40 7.89 -14.33 0.69
N GLU A 41 7.01 -13.39 0.38
CA GLU A 41 7.20 -11.97 0.68
C GLU A 41 5.88 -11.30 1.06
N VAL A 42 5.95 -10.35 1.99
CA VAL A 42 4.85 -9.44 2.33
C VAL A 42 5.38 -8.01 2.45
N LEU A 43 4.68 -7.05 1.84
CA LEU A 43 4.86 -5.61 2.00
C LEU A 43 3.56 -5.05 2.58
N VAL A 44 3.70 -4.24 3.63
CA VAL A 44 2.59 -3.45 4.19
C VAL A 44 2.97 -1.98 4.17
N GLY A 45 2.03 -1.13 3.75
CA GLY A 45 2.20 0.31 3.65
C GLY A 45 1.13 1.07 4.42
N LEU A 46 1.49 2.26 4.90
CA LEU A 46 0.60 3.25 5.47
C LEU A 46 0.97 4.62 4.88
N ILE A 47 -0.02 5.31 4.34
CA ILE A 47 0.06 6.73 4.00
C ILE A 47 -0.85 7.47 4.97
N GLN A 48 -0.33 8.52 5.58
CA GLN A 48 -1.02 9.35 6.56
C GLN A 48 -0.82 10.81 6.18
N ASP A 49 -1.92 11.53 5.97
CA ASP A 49 -1.95 12.98 5.92
C ASP A 49 -1.51 13.53 7.29
N LEU A 50 -0.55 14.44 7.33
CA LEU A 50 0.02 14.97 8.57
C LEU A 50 -0.85 16.06 9.23
N ASP A 51 -1.75 16.68 8.47
CA ASP A 51 -2.68 17.73 8.91
C ASP A 51 -4.11 17.20 9.18
N GLN A 52 -4.43 15.98 8.71
CA GLN A 52 -5.75 15.36 8.83
C GLN A 52 -5.72 13.94 9.40
N THR A 53 -6.91 13.35 9.61
CA THR A 53 -7.03 11.99 10.17
C THR A 53 -6.99 10.89 9.13
N SER A 54 -6.92 11.26 7.85
CA SER A 54 -7.05 10.35 6.71
C SER A 54 -5.86 9.45 6.57
N LYS A 55 -6.14 8.18 6.31
CA LYS A 55 -5.11 7.16 6.14
C LYS A 55 -5.45 6.24 4.98
N MET A 56 -4.43 5.79 4.28
CA MET A 56 -4.53 4.69 3.34
C MET A 56 -3.59 3.58 3.80
N ILE A 57 -4.10 2.37 3.97
CA ILE A 57 -3.27 1.19 4.21
C ILE A 57 -3.19 0.36 2.94
N SER A 58 -2.04 -0.24 2.68
CA SER A 58 -1.85 -1.18 1.57
C SER A 58 -1.17 -2.45 2.04
N ILE A 59 -1.46 -3.54 1.34
CA ILE A 59 -0.82 -4.83 1.50
C ILE A 59 -0.54 -5.45 0.15
N GLU A 60 0.66 -5.99 0.00
CA GLU A 60 1.05 -6.86 -1.10
C GLU A 60 1.71 -8.10 -0.51
N ALA A 61 1.28 -9.28 -0.92
CA ALA A 61 1.82 -10.54 -0.46
C ALA A 61 1.97 -11.49 -1.64
N SER A 62 3.09 -12.19 -1.72
CA SER A 62 3.31 -13.14 -2.81
C SER A 62 4.08 -14.37 -2.36
N ARG A 63 3.78 -15.50 -3.02
CA ARG A 63 4.44 -16.78 -2.74
C ARG A 63 4.37 -17.73 -3.93
N ARG A 64 5.43 -18.48 -4.18
CA ARG A 64 5.41 -19.63 -5.09
C ARG A 64 4.78 -20.85 -4.43
N LEU A 65 3.81 -21.46 -5.10
CA LEU A 65 3.12 -22.68 -4.64
C LEU A 65 3.80 -23.96 -5.17
N SER A 66 4.40 -23.88 -6.36
CA SER A 66 5.22 -24.92 -6.99
C SER A 66 6.09 -24.30 -8.08
N ASP A 67 6.90 -25.08 -8.79
CA ASP A 67 7.74 -24.58 -9.89
C ASP A 67 6.93 -23.87 -11.00
N HIS A 68 5.64 -24.20 -11.14
CA HIS A 68 4.77 -23.64 -12.17
C HIS A 68 3.75 -22.63 -11.65
N TRP A 69 3.53 -22.51 -10.34
CA TRP A 69 2.42 -21.72 -9.80
C TRP A 69 2.90 -20.67 -8.80
N LYS A 70 2.46 -19.42 -8.95
CA LYS A 70 2.65 -18.33 -7.98
C LYS A 70 1.28 -17.72 -7.63
N ILE A 71 1.08 -17.41 -6.35
CA ILE A 71 -0.06 -16.62 -5.89
C ILE A 71 0.41 -15.24 -5.44
N GLU A 72 -0.43 -14.25 -5.68
CA GLU A 72 -0.24 -12.87 -5.26
C GLU A 72 -1.55 -12.31 -4.71
N ILE A 73 -1.47 -11.54 -3.64
CA ILE A 73 -2.57 -10.83 -3.03
C ILE A 73 -2.14 -9.37 -2.94
N GLU A 74 -2.96 -8.46 -3.45
CA GLU A 74 -2.75 -7.02 -3.34
C GLU A 74 -4.04 -6.35 -2.89
N GLY A 75 -3.93 -5.27 -2.13
CA GLY A 75 -5.10 -4.54 -1.69
C GLY A 75 -4.76 -3.24 -0.99
N PHE A 76 -5.76 -2.39 -0.89
CA PHE A 76 -5.70 -1.16 -0.12
C PHE A 76 -7.04 -0.86 0.53
N ALA A 77 -7.00 -0.09 1.62
CA ALA A 77 -8.19 0.40 2.29
C ALA A 77 -8.02 1.85 2.75
N PHE A 78 -9.11 2.60 2.72
CA PHE A 78 -9.17 3.98 3.19
C PHE A 78 -9.77 4.04 4.60
N ILE A 79 -9.09 4.74 5.51
CA ILE A 79 -9.49 4.82 6.92
C ILE A 79 -9.70 6.28 7.29
N GLN A 80 -10.84 6.59 7.90
CA GLN A 80 -11.15 7.89 8.52
C GLN A 80 -10.95 9.09 7.58
N GLN A 81 -11.37 8.95 6.32
CA GLN A 81 -11.23 10.01 5.31
C GLN A 81 -11.99 11.28 5.71
N SER A 82 -11.28 12.39 5.81
CA SER A 82 -11.84 13.72 6.06
C SER A 82 -12.62 14.21 4.87
N LYS A 83 -13.72 14.93 5.11
CA LYS A 83 -14.54 15.53 4.03
C LYS A 83 -13.81 16.60 3.22
N ARG A 84 -12.68 17.08 3.72
CA ARG A 84 -11.84 18.07 3.03
C ARG A 84 -10.86 17.42 2.06
N ASP A 85 -10.62 16.12 2.20
CA ASP A 85 -9.64 15.42 1.39
C ASP A 85 -10.09 15.09 -0.01
N PHE A 86 -9.11 15.17 -0.91
CA PHE A 86 -9.24 14.74 -2.29
C PHE A 86 -9.73 13.29 -2.40
N LEU A 87 -9.26 12.40 -1.52
CA LEU A 87 -9.62 10.98 -1.50
C LEU A 87 -10.96 10.68 -0.81
N TYR A 88 -11.67 11.68 -0.27
CA TYR A 88 -12.96 11.45 0.39
C TYR A 88 -14.02 10.79 -0.51
N ALA A 89 -13.93 11.05 -1.82
CA ALA A 89 -14.81 10.43 -2.81
C ALA A 89 -14.64 8.91 -2.86
N LEU A 90 -13.44 8.40 -2.55
CA LEU A 90 -13.06 6.98 -2.57
C LEU A 90 -13.12 6.32 -1.20
N ARG A 91 -13.60 7.01 -0.16
CA ARG A 91 -13.55 6.53 1.24
C ARG A 91 -14.23 5.18 1.50
N ASP A 92 -15.12 4.76 0.61
CA ASP A 92 -15.88 3.50 0.70
C ASP A 92 -15.46 2.50 -0.41
N ASP A 93 -14.38 2.82 -1.15
CA ASP A 93 -13.90 2.08 -2.32
C ASP A 93 -12.62 1.29 -1.97
N ASP A 94 -12.70 0.47 -0.92
CA ASP A 94 -11.63 -0.46 -0.57
C ASP A 94 -11.45 -1.55 -1.65
N PHE A 95 -10.23 -2.02 -1.84
CA PHE A 95 -9.88 -2.98 -2.89
C PHE A 95 -9.05 -4.15 -2.36
N LEU A 96 -9.37 -5.35 -2.84
CA LEU A 96 -8.58 -6.56 -2.62
C LEU A 96 -8.63 -7.44 -3.88
N GLN A 97 -7.45 -7.87 -4.33
CA GLN A 97 -7.29 -8.75 -5.46
C GLN A 97 -6.41 -9.94 -5.09
N MET A 98 -6.73 -11.07 -5.70
CA MET A 98 -5.90 -12.28 -5.66
C MET A 98 -5.65 -12.75 -7.08
N THR A 99 -4.39 -12.99 -7.40
CA THR A 99 -3.94 -13.42 -8.72
C THR A 99 -3.19 -14.74 -8.62
N LEU A 100 -3.54 -15.68 -9.49
CA LEU A 100 -2.85 -16.96 -9.63
C LEU A 100 -2.15 -17.02 -10.99
N PHE A 101 -0.82 -17.09 -10.95
CA PHE A 101 0.02 -17.17 -12.13
C PHE A 101 0.44 -18.61 -12.42
N TYR A 102 0.41 -18.99 -13.70
CA TYR A 102 0.96 -20.24 -14.21
C TYR A 102 2.14 -19.97 -15.16
N TYR A 103 3.25 -20.69 -14.97
CA TYR A 103 4.45 -20.61 -15.79
C TYR A 103 4.70 -21.95 -16.52
N PHE A 104 4.98 -21.90 -17.82
CA PHE A 104 5.20 -23.05 -18.71
C PHE A 104 6.68 -23.35 -18.96
#